data_AF-A0A517NVM5-F1
#
_entry.id   AF-A0A517NVM5-F1
#
_cell.length_a   1.000
_cell.length_b   1.000
_cell.length_c   1.000
_cell.angle_alpha   90.00
_cell.angle_beta   90.00
_cell.angle_gamma   90.00
#
_symmetry.space_group_name_H-M   'P 1'
#
loop_
_entity.id
_entity.type
_entity.pdbx_description
1 polymer ?
#
loop_
_entity_poly.entity_id
_entity_poly.type
_entity_poly.pdbx_seq_one_letter_code
_entity_poly.pdbx_strand_id
1 'polypeptide(L)'
;MKTIIAAVVTCMVLFGVSAATTHLFLSEPPADEETEVAENAEGEEIADESPVRAMPVAFRPESAVSVEAVLQMSDSIKKMEQQMATRQQRLAKDEQRVQLLFDDLATEQDELRAFSEGIDAKVDMVKRLNSSLRETLDQLDARKAELQKLEKDTGSDEQSQQEDMDSRVNDVKSWFAGLEAEQAADYLKEFANNGKLAFAASLLQKMPDRQKAKILEAMSDPILVDQLIDALTIRPKKK
;
A
#
# COMPACT_ATOMS: atom_id res chain seq x y z
N MET A 1 18.20 1.23 2.83
CA MET A 1 18.39 1.01 1.37
C MET A 1 18.25 -0.46 0.96
N LYS A 2 18.88 -1.42 1.65
CA LYS A 2 18.78 -2.86 1.30
C LYS A 2 17.35 -3.45 1.35
N THR A 3 16.52 -2.96 2.27
CA THR A 3 15.12 -3.41 2.45
C THR A 3 14.19 -2.92 1.33
N ILE A 4 14.42 -1.72 0.80
CA ILE A 4 13.63 -1.17 -0.30
C ILE A 4 13.94 -1.92 -1.60
N ILE A 5 15.23 -2.23 -1.84
CA ILE A 5 15.66 -3.01 -3.00
C ILE A 5 15.08 -4.43 -2.94
N ALA A 6 15.07 -5.05 -1.76
CA ALA A 6 14.46 -6.37 -1.57
C ALA A 6 12.94 -6.34 -1.88
N ALA A 7 12.22 -5.32 -1.43
CA ALA A 7 10.79 -5.18 -1.68
C ALA A 7 10.46 -4.98 -3.18
N VAL A 8 11.25 -4.17 -3.89
CA VAL A 8 11.07 -3.94 -5.34
C VAL A 8 11.33 -5.21 -6.14
N VAL A 9 12.37 -5.97 -5.78
CA VAL A 9 12.69 -7.25 -6.44
C VAL A 9 11.58 -8.28 -6.19
N THR A 10 11.05 -8.38 -4.98
CA THR A 10 9.93 -9.30 -4.70
C THR A 10 8.65 -8.93 -5.45
N CYS A 11 8.34 -7.63 -5.60
CA CYS A 11 7.19 -7.18 -6.38
C CYS A 11 7.36 -7.48 -7.88
N MET A 12 8.57 -7.30 -8.44
CA MET A 12 8.83 -7.65 -9.84
C MET A 12 8.72 -9.15 -10.10
N VAL A 13 9.18 -9.99 -9.17
CA VAL A 13 9.07 -11.46 -9.31
C VAL A 13 7.60 -11.91 -9.24
N LEU A 14 6.83 -11.39 -8.29
CA LEU A 14 5.40 -11.73 -8.15
C LEU A 14 4.59 -11.28 -9.37
N PHE A 15 4.85 -10.07 -9.88
CA PHE A 15 4.17 -9.57 -11.07
C PHE A 15 4.58 -10.34 -12.34
N GLY A 16 5.86 -10.71 -12.46
CA GLY A 16 6.36 -11.50 -13.58
C GLY A 16 5.78 -12.92 -13.63
N VAL A 17 5.67 -13.59 -12.47
CA VAL A 17 5.04 -14.93 -12.38
C VAL A 17 3.55 -14.85 -12.70
N SER A 18 2.84 -13.83 -12.17
CA SER A 18 1.42 -13.63 -12.45
C SER A 18 1.14 -13.34 -13.92
N ALA A 19 1.94 -12.47 -14.55
CA ALA A 19 1.80 -12.17 -15.98
C ALA A 19 2.12 -13.39 -16.88
N ALA A 20 3.11 -14.21 -16.50
CA ALA A 20 3.45 -15.43 -17.23
C ALA A 20 2.34 -16.49 -17.15
N THR A 21 1.72 -16.67 -15.98
CA THR A 21 0.59 -17.59 -15.82
C THR A 21 -0.64 -17.13 -16.60
N THR A 22 -0.92 -15.82 -16.61
CA THR A 22 -2.05 -15.27 -17.37
C THR A 22 -1.83 -15.40 -18.87
N HIS A 23 -0.61 -15.19 -19.38
CA HIS A 23 -0.32 -15.35 -20.80
C HIS A 23 -0.33 -16.82 -21.26
N LEU A 24 0.05 -17.76 -20.39
CA LEU A 24 -0.06 -19.19 -20.67
C LEU A 24 -1.52 -19.65 -20.70
N PHE A 25 -2.36 -19.15 -19.79
CA PHE A 25 -3.80 -19.48 -19.75
C PHE A 25 -4.58 -18.86 -20.92
N LEU A 26 -4.17 -17.69 -21.43
CA LEU A 26 -4.81 -17.04 -22.57
C LEU A 26 -4.35 -17.60 -23.94
N SER A 27 -3.30 -18.42 -23.97
CA SER A 27 -2.76 -19.01 -25.21
C SER A 27 -3.26 -20.43 -25.50
N GLU A 28 -4.13 -20.98 -24.65
CA GLU A 28 -4.85 -22.21 -24.97
C GLU A 28 -5.96 -21.90 -25.99
N PRO A 29 -6.05 -22.62 -27.11
CA PRO A 29 -7.18 -22.48 -28.02
C PRO A 29 -8.45 -22.94 -27.30
N PRO A 30 -9.59 -22.22 -27.43
CA PRO A 30 -10.80 -22.58 -26.73
C PRO A 30 -11.28 -23.95 -27.19
N ALA A 31 -11.31 -24.89 -26.26
CA ALA A 31 -12.14 -26.08 -26.38
C ALA A 31 -13.59 -25.62 -26.17
N ASP A 32 -14.36 -25.72 -27.26
CA ASP A 32 -15.82 -25.81 -27.34
C ASP A 32 -16.60 -25.47 -26.05
N GLU A 33 -17.08 -24.22 -25.95
CA GLU A 33 -18.28 -23.91 -25.18
C GLU A 33 -19.22 -23.06 -26.04
N GLU A 34 -20.45 -23.53 -26.09
CA GLU A 34 -21.53 -23.16 -26.98
C GLU A 34 -22.02 -21.72 -26.68
N THR A 35 -22.02 -20.89 -27.72
CA THR A 35 -22.74 -19.61 -27.73
C THR A 35 -24.26 -19.85 -27.66
N GLU A 36 -24.84 -19.72 -26.47
CA GLU A 36 -26.27 -19.48 -26.29
C GLU A 36 -26.59 -17.97 -26.32
N VAL A 37 -27.03 -17.55 -27.50
CA VAL A 37 -28.11 -16.59 -27.82
C VAL A 37 -28.65 -15.71 -26.68
N ALA A 38 -28.36 -14.41 -26.77
CA ALA A 38 -29.22 -13.36 -26.24
C ALA A 38 -29.36 -12.28 -27.33
N GLU A 39 -30.55 -12.18 -27.96
CA GLU A 39 -31.24 -10.94 -28.34
C GLU A 39 -32.50 -11.29 -29.14
N ASN A 40 -33.67 -11.22 -28.49
CA ASN A 40 -34.98 -11.17 -29.13
C ASN A 40 -35.49 -9.73 -28.99
N ALA A 41 -35.67 -9.04 -30.12
CA ALA A 41 -36.52 -7.85 -30.22
C ALA A 41 -37.25 -7.86 -31.58
N GLU A 42 -38.56 -8.05 -31.46
CA GLU A 42 -39.65 -7.53 -32.30
C GLU A 42 -39.84 -8.04 -33.74
N GLY A 43 -41.02 -8.62 -33.96
CA GLY A 43 -41.56 -8.98 -35.27
C GLY A 43 -42.79 -9.86 -35.16
N GLU A 44 -43.95 -9.24 -35.01
CA GLU A 44 -45.28 -9.85 -35.11
C GLU A 44 -45.44 -10.71 -36.38
N GLU A 45 -45.96 -11.94 -36.23
CA GLU A 45 -47.10 -12.39 -37.03
C GLU A 45 -47.80 -13.58 -36.36
N ILE A 46 -49.09 -13.38 -36.13
CA ILE A 46 -50.00 -14.32 -35.48
C ILE A 46 -50.45 -15.33 -36.53
N ALA A 47 -50.01 -16.58 -36.41
CA ALA A 47 -50.63 -17.73 -37.08
C ALA A 47 -51.22 -18.66 -36.01
N ASP A 48 -52.55 -18.59 -35.96
CA ASP A 48 -53.50 -19.40 -35.23
C ASP A 48 -53.35 -20.89 -35.53
N GLU A 49 -52.83 -21.67 -34.58
CA GLU A 49 -53.07 -23.12 -34.50
C GLU A 49 -53.09 -23.54 -33.03
N SER A 50 -54.23 -23.34 -32.37
CA SER A 50 -54.51 -23.96 -31.08
C SER A 50 -54.46 -25.50 -31.21
N PRO A 51 -53.71 -26.24 -30.36
CA PRO A 51 -53.80 -27.68 -30.33
C PRO A 51 -55.17 -28.05 -29.74
N VAL A 52 -56.00 -28.67 -30.58
CA VAL A 52 -57.31 -29.20 -30.22
C VAL A 52 -57.15 -30.04 -28.95
N ARG A 53 -57.66 -29.49 -27.85
CA ARG A 53 -57.82 -30.16 -26.56
C ARG A 53 -58.71 -31.38 -26.81
N ALA A 54 -58.11 -32.55 -26.99
CA ALA A 54 -58.83 -33.81 -27.09
C ALA A 54 -59.57 -34.03 -25.77
N MET A 55 -60.84 -33.64 -25.73
CA MET A 55 -61.74 -33.97 -24.63
C MET A 55 -61.90 -35.49 -24.57
N PRO A 56 -61.97 -36.10 -23.37
CA PRO A 56 -62.23 -37.53 -23.26
C PRO A 56 -63.62 -37.83 -23.84
N VAL A 57 -63.64 -38.63 -24.91
CA VAL A 57 -64.87 -39.15 -25.51
C VAL A 57 -65.55 -40.03 -24.47
N ALA A 58 -66.70 -39.58 -23.97
CA ALA A 58 -67.54 -40.37 -23.09
C ALA A 58 -68.11 -41.56 -23.88
N PHE A 59 -67.58 -42.75 -23.62
CA PHE A 59 -68.16 -44.00 -24.11
C PHE A 59 -69.54 -44.20 -23.46
N ARG A 60 -70.61 -44.16 -24.27
CA ARG A 60 -71.93 -44.68 -23.87
C ARG A 60 -72.04 -46.13 -24.36
N PRO A 61 -72.09 -47.13 -23.46
CA PRO A 61 -72.27 -48.52 -23.89
C PRO A 61 -73.74 -48.76 -24.25
N GLU A 62 -74.09 -48.57 -25.52
CA GLU A 62 -75.36 -49.05 -26.08
C GLU A 62 -75.19 -50.47 -26.65
N SER A 63 -75.12 -51.44 -25.75
CA SER A 63 -75.39 -52.87 -25.93
C SER A 63 -74.85 -53.58 -24.69
N ALA A 64 -75.51 -54.65 -24.25
CA ALA A 64 -75.13 -55.38 -23.04
C ALA A 64 -73.63 -55.68 -23.05
N VAL A 65 -72.87 -54.97 -22.22
CA VAL A 65 -71.42 -55.13 -22.11
C VAL A 65 -71.18 -56.58 -21.74
N SER A 66 -70.48 -57.33 -22.58
CA SER A 66 -70.13 -58.71 -22.27
C SER A 66 -69.32 -58.69 -20.96
N VAL A 67 -69.56 -59.66 -20.08
CA VAL A 67 -68.84 -59.76 -18.80
C VAL A 67 -67.32 -59.76 -19.01
N GLU A 68 -66.87 -60.27 -20.16
CA GLU A 68 -65.48 -60.22 -20.61
C GLU A 68 -64.99 -58.79 -20.94
N ALA A 69 -65.79 -57.96 -21.62
CA ALA A 69 -65.44 -56.56 -21.88
C ALA A 69 -65.42 -55.73 -20.58
N VAL A 70 -66.29 -56.03 -19.60
CA VAL A 70 -66.21 -55.43 -18.26
C VAL A 70 -64.92 -55.83 -17.54
N LEU A 71 -64.50 -57.10 -17.65
CA LEU A 71 -63.25 -57.59 -17.06
C LEU A 71 -62.03 -56.94 -17.72
N GLN A 72 -61.98 -56.86 -19.05
CA GLN A 72 -60.90 -56.16 -19.78
C GLN A 72 -60.82 -54.67 -19.44
N MET A 73 -61.97 -54.01 -19.24
CA MET A 73 -62.01 -52.63 -18.78
C MET A 73 -61.57 -52.50 -17.31
N SER A 74 -61.88 -53.47 -16.45
CA SER A 74 -61.39 -53.47 -15.06
C SER A 74 -59.87 -53.68 -14.97
N ASP A 75 -59.30 -54.51 -15.85
CA ASP A 75 -57.85 -54.73 -15.91
C ASP A 75 -57.11 -53.51 -16.50
N SER A 76 -57.72 -52.80 -17.45
CA SER A 76 -57.16 -51.54 -17.96
C SER A 76 -57.23 -50.42 -16.92
N ILE A 77 -58.30 -50.34 -16.12
CA ILE A 77 -58.42 -49.42 -14.99
C ILE A 77 -57.36 -49.73 -13.93
N LYS A 78 -57.20 -51.01 -13.54
CA LYS A 78 -56.14 -51.42 -12.59
C LYS A 78 -54.74 -51.07 -13.09
N LYS A 79 -54.48 -51.28 -14.38
CA LYS A 79 -53.19 -50.91 -15.00
C LYS A 79 -52.98 -49.40 -15.00
N MET A 80 -54.02 -48.62 -15.26
CA MET A 80 -53.98 -47.16 -15.21
C MET A 80 -53.78 -46.65 -13.78
N GLU A 81 -54.42 -47.26 -12.78
CA GLU A 81 -54.23 -46.95 -11.36
C GLU A 81 -52.79 -47.22 -10.91
N GLN A 82 -52.21 -48.35 -11.29
CA GLN A 82 -50.80 -48.66 -11.04
C GLN A 82 -49.85 -47.65 -11.74
N GLN A 83 -50.17 -47.23 -12.97
CA GLN A 83 -49.41 -46.20 -13.67
C GLN A 83 -49.52 -44.82 -12.98
N MET A 84 -50.69 -44.48 -12.44
CA MET A 84 -50.88 -43.23 -11.70
C MET A 84 -50.14 -43.26 -10.36
N ALA A 85 -50.21 -44.37 -9.63
CA ALA A 85 -49.46 -44.55 -8.37
C ALA A 85 -47.94 -44.44 -8.58
N THR A 86 -47.41 -45.06 -9.65
CA THR A 86 -45.98 -44.95 -9.98
C THR A 86 -45.58 -43.55 -10.41
N ARG A 87 -46.44 -42.83 -11.15
CA ARG A 87 -46.21 -41.41 -11.49
C ARG A 87 -46.22 -40.52 -10.25
N GLN A 88 -47.18 -40.68 -9.35
CA GLN A 88 -47.22 -39.93 -8.10
C GLN A 88 -45.97 -40.18 -7.24
N GLN A 89 -45.52 -41.44 -7.15
CA GLN A 89 -44.30 -41.76 -6.43
C GLN A 89 -43.04 -41.13 -7.06
N ARG A 90 -42.99 -41.03 -8.41
CA ARG A 90 -41.90 -40.32 -9.10
C ARG A 90 -41.96 -38.82 -8.83
N LEU A 91 -43.13 -38.22 -8.96
CA LEU A 91 -43.33 -36.79 -8.68
C LEU A 91 -42.96 -36.44 -7.24
N ALA A 92 -43.34 -37.27 -6.25
CA ALA A 92 -42.96 -37.06 -4.86
C ALA A 92 -41.44 -37.13 -4.63
N LYS A 93 -40.74 -38.02 -5.36
CA LYS A 93 -39.26 -38.08 -5.32
C LYS A 93 -38.62 -36.88 -5.99
N ASP A 94 -39.18 -36.43 -7.10
CA ASP A 94 -38.68 -35.29 -7.85
C ASP A 94 -38.92 -33.98 -7.07
N GLU A 95 -40.06 -33.85 -6.39
CA GLU A 95 -40.35 -32.75 -5.47
C GLU A 95 -39.31 -32.68 -4.33
N GLN A 96 -38.99 -33.83 -3.71
CA GLN A 96 -37.95 -33.89 -2.68
C GLN A 96 -36.56 -33.51 -3.22
N ARG A 97 -36.22 -33.92 -4.45
CA ARG A 97 -34.95 -33.54 -5.09
C ARG A 97 -34.90 -32.04 -5.36
N VAL A 98 -35.98 -31.49 -5.90
CA VAL A 98 -36.08 -30.06 -6.19
C VAL A 98 -35.99 -29.25 -4.90
N GLN A 99 -36.63 -29.72 -3.82
CA GLN A 99 -36.52 -29.08 -2.50
C GLN A 99 -35.07 -29.06 -2.00
N LEU A 100 -34.35 -30.17 -2.09
CA LEU A 100 -32.93 -30.23 -1.72
C LEU A 100 -32.06 -29.27 -2.55
N LEU A 101 -32.34 -29.14 -3.84
CA LEU A 101 -31.62 -28.19 -4.71
C LEU A 101 -31.91 -26.74 -4.33
N PHE A 102 -33.15 -26.42 -3.94
CA PHE A 102 -33.48 -25.07 -3.47
C PHE A 102 -32.81 -24.74 -2.13
N ASP A 103 -32.75 -25.71 -1.22
CA ASP A 103 -32.06 -25.53 0.06
C ASP A 103 -30.55 -25.30 -0.18
N ASP A 104 -29.92 -26.07 -1.06
CA ASP A 104 -28.51 -25.91 -1.45
C ASP A 104 -28.25 -24.53 -2.07
N LEU A 105 -29.08 -24.14 -3.04
CA LEU A 105 -28.98 -22.85 -3.72
C LEU A 105 -29.20 -21.67 -2.76
N ALA A 106 -30.09 -21.81 -1.78
CA ALA A 106 -30.27 -20.82 -0.72
C ALA A 106 -29.01 -20.70 0.16
N THR A 107 -28.39 -21.82 0.54
CA THR A 107 -27.14 -21.80 1.31
C THR A 107 -25.99 -21.17 0.52
N GLU A 108 -25.85 -21.49 -0.77
CA GLU A 108 -24.83 -20.86 -1.63
C GLU A 108 -25.06 -19.35 -1.78
N GLN A 109 -26.32 -18.91 -1.92
CA GLN A 109 -26.64 -17.48 -1.96
C GLN A 109 -26.27 -16.75 -0.68
N ASP A 110 -26.53 -17.35 0.48
CA ASP A 110 -26.15 -16.78 1.78
C ASP A 110 -24.63 -16.70 1.93
N GLU A 111 -23.89 -17.72 1.48
CA GLU A 111 -22.42 -17.72 1.47
C GLU A 111 -21.86 -16.64 0.54
N LEU A 112 -22.40 -16.51 -0.67
CA LEU A 112 -22.01 -15.47 -1.63
C LEU A 112 -22.30 -14.08 -1.09
N ARG A 113 -23.42 -13.90 -0.40
CA ARG A 113 -23.76 -12.64 0.24
C ARG A 113 -22.78 -12.30 1.36
N ALA A 114 -22.48 -13.24 2.24
CA ALA A 114 -21.48 -13.06 3.29
C ALA A 114 -20.09 -12.76 2.70
N PHE A 115 -19.74 -13.39 1.59
CA PHE A 115 -18.50 -13.12 0.86
C PHE A 115 -18.47 -11.71 0.26
N SER A 116 -19.57 -11.26 -0.35
CA SER A 116 -19.71 -9.90 -0.87
C SER A 116 -19.56 -8.86 0.23
N GLU A 117 -20.24 -9.04 1.36
CA GLU A 117 -20.13 -8.15 2.53
C GLU A 117 -18.68 -8.13 3.06
N GLY A 118 -18.01 -9.28 3.05
CA GLY A 118 -16.59 -9.40 3.39
C GLY A 118 -15.65 -8.65 2.42
N ILE A 119 -15.96 -8.65 1.12
CA ILE A 119 -15.22 -7.86 0.12
C ILE A 119 -15.41 -6.38 0.37
N ASP A 120 -16.65 -5.92 0.56
CA ASP A 120 -16.95 -4.50 0.79
C ASP A 120 -16.22 -3.98 2.04
N ALA A 121 -16.21 -4.76 3.12
CA ALA A 121 -15.45 -4.43 4.33
C ALA A 121 -13.93 -4.32 4.06
N LYS A 122 -13.36 -5.20 3.23
CA LYS A 122 -11.94 -5.12 2.83
C LYS A 122 -11.68 -3.91 1.95
N VAL A 123 -12.56 -3.62 1.00
CA VAL A 123 -12.45 -2.44 0.12
C VAL A 123 -12.49 -1.16 0.95
N ASP A 124 -13.38 -1.07 1.93
CA ASP A 124 -13.45 0.08 2.82
C ASP A 124 -12.23 0.21 3.73
N MET A 125 -11.68 -0.90 4.21
CA MET A 125 -10.41 -0.89 4.93
C MET A 125 -9.27 -0.36 4.05
N VAL A 126 -9.17 -0.81 2.80
CA VAL A 126 -8.16 -0.34 1.84
C VAL A 126 -8.34 1.16 1.55
N LYS A 127 -9.58 1.64 1.39
CA LYS A 127 -9.86 3.07 1.22
C LYS A 127 -9.36 3.89 2.42
N ARG A 128 -9.62 3.43 3.65
CA ARG A 128 -9.15 4.10 4.89
C ARG A 128 -7.62 4.09 5.00
N LEU A 129 -6.97 2.98 4.64
CA LEU A 129 -5.52 2.90 4.61
C LEU A 129 -4.94 3.87 3.57
N ASN A 130 -5.54 3.96 2.39
CA ASN A 130 -5.10 4.88 1.34
C ASN A 130 -5.26 6.35 1.76
N SER A 131 -6.38 6.71 2.42
CA SER A 131 -6.54 8.07 2.97
C SER A 131 -5.50 8.37 4.05
N SER A 132 -5.23 7.43 4.97
CA SER A 132 -4.19 7.62 5.98
C SER A 132 -2.79 7.76 5.37
N LEU A 133 -2.48 7.00 4.31
CA LEU A 133 -1.21 7.11 3.61
C LEU A 133 -1.04 8.48 2.96
N ARG A 134 -2.09 9.01 2.32
CA ARG A 134 -2.07 10.37 1.76
C ARG A 134 -1.82 11.41 2.86
N GLU A 135 -2.52 11.33 3.98
CA GLU A 135 -2.29 12.23 5.11
C GLU A 135 -0.84 12.15 5.64
N THR A 136 -0.28 10.94 5.73
CA THR A 136 1.12 10.79 6.17
C THR A 136 2.13 11.35 5.15
N LEU A 137 1.84 11.23 3.85
CA LEU A 137 2.67 11.82 2.80
C LEU A 137 2.62 13.34 2.85
N ASP A 138 1.43 13.93 2.99
CA ASP A 138 1.25 15.37 3.11
C ASP A 138 1.99 15.93 4.35
N GLN A 139 1.91 15.21 5.48
CA GLN A 139 2.67 15.57 6.69
C GLN A 139 4.18 15.46 6.50
N LEU A 140 4.65 14.45 5.76
CA LEU A 140 6.07 14.27 5.47
C LEU A 140 6.57 15.38 4.56
N ASP A 141 5.82 15.73 3.52
CA ASP A 141 6.14 16.84 2.61
C ASP A 141 6.16 18.19 3.35
N ALA A 142 5.22 18.43 4.26
CA ALA A 142 5.22 19.62 5.12
C ALA A 142 6.48 19.67 6.00
N ARG A 143 6.83 18.58 6.70
CA ARG A 143 8.05 18.50 7.51
C ARG A 143 9.31 18.66 6.68
N LYS A 144 9.34 18.11 5.46
CA LYS A 144 10.47 18.28 4.54
C LYS A 144 10.63 19.74 4.14
N ALA A 145 9.54 20.44 3.86
CA ALA A 145 9.56 21.87 3.56
C ALA A 145 10.02 22.71 4.77
N GLU A 146 9.60 22.36 5.98
CA GLU A 146 10.08 23.00 7.22
C GLU A 146 11.57 22.78 7.44
N LEU A 147 12.06 21.55 7.30
CA LEU A 147 13.49 21.24 7.40
C LEU A 147 14.31 21.97 6.35
N GLN A 148 13.81 22.09 5.11
CA GLN A 148 14.50 22.83 4.07
C GLN A 148 14.57 24.35 4.36
N LYS A 149 13.56 24.91 5.02
CA LYS A 149 13.59 26.30 5.49
C LYS A 149 14.61 26.47 6.61
N LEU A 150 14.55 25.61 7.62
CA LEU A 150 15.53 25.59 8.72
C LEU A 150 16.96 25.43 8.22
N GLU A 151 17.21 24.55 7.24
CA GLU A 151 18.54 24.36 6.66
C GLU A 151 19.03 25.63 5.93
N LYS A 152 18.15 26.33 5.22
CA LYS A 152 18.50 27.61 4.59
C LYS A 152 18.78 28.70 5.62
N ASP A 153 17.98 28.78 6.67
CA ASP A 153 18.14 29.78 7.72
C ASP A 153 19.43 29.51 8.53
N THR A 154 19.69 28.25 8.90
CA THR A 154 20.88 27.87 9.68
C THR A 154 22.16 27.94 8.83
N GLY A 155 22.11 27.53 7.56
CA GLY A 155 23.25 27.60 6.65
C GLY A 155 23.70 29.03 6.33
N SER A 156 22.76 29.98 6.30
CA SER A 156 23.05 31.41 6.14
C SER A 156 23.68 32.03 7.40
N ASP A 157 23.26 31.60 8.59
CA ASP A 157 23.76 32.14 9.85
C ASP A 157 25.14 31.58 10.24
N GLU A 158 25.43 30.30 9.98
CA GLU A 158 26.73 29.73 10.31
C GLU A 158 27.85 30.24 9.38
N GLN A 159 27.59 30.41 8.07
CA GLN A 159 28.58 30.97 7.15
C GLN A 159 28.88 32.44 7.45
N SER A 160 27.85 33.25 7.72
CA SER A 160 28.05 34.68 8.04
C SER A 160 28.79 34.87 9.37
N GLN A 161 28.46 34.10 10.41
CA GLN A 161 29.17 34.17 11.69
C GLN A 161 30.64 33.74 11.58
N GLN A 162 30.94 32.76 10.71
CA GLN A 162 32.30 32.29 10.52
C GLN A 162 33.14 33.29 9.70
N GLU A 163 32.56 33.93 8.68
CA GLU A 163 33.21 35.01 7.93
C GLU A 163 33.46 36.27 8.81
N ASP A 164 32.50 36.60 9.69
CA ASP A 164 32.65 37.69 10.66
C ASP A 164 33.72 37.41 11.72
N MET A 165 33.82 36.16 12.19
CA MET A 165 34.91 35.74 13.06
C MET A 165 36.25 35.82 12.32
N ASP A 166 36.31 35.34 11.08
CA ASP A 166 37.55 35.31 10.30
C ASP A 166 38.08 36.70 9.96
N SER A 167 37.21 37.67 9.67
CA SER A 167 37.57 39.07 9.45
C SER A 167 38.12 39.73 10.72
N ARG A 168 37.44 39.59 11.86
CA ARG A 168 37.91 40.10 13.16
C ARG A 168 39.25 39.52 13.56
N VAL A 169 39.47 38.23 13.33
CA VAL A 169 40.77 37.58 13.61
C VAL A 169 41.88 38.16 12.71
N ASN A 170 41.58 38.47 11.44
CA ASN A 170 42.54 39.08 10.53
C ASN A 170 42.91 40.52 10.93
N ASP A 171 41.92 41.32 11.35
CA ASP A 171 42.14 42.68 11.84
C ASP A 171 43.04 42.67 13.08
N VAL A 172 42.72 41.81 14.05
CA VAL A 172 43.49 41.65 15.28
C VAL A 172 44.88 41.09 15.00
N LYS A 173 45.04 40.16 14.06
CA LYS A 173 46.37 39.65 13.64
C LYS A 173 47.31 40.77 13.18
N SER A 174 46.79 41.73 12.42
CA SER A 174 47.60 42.86 11.93
C SER A 174 48.10 43.75 13.07
N TRP A 175 47.29 43.91 14.13
CA TRP A 175 47.66 44.64 15.35
C TRP A 175 48.71 43.89 16.17
N PHE A 176 48.56 42.56 16.33
CA PHE A 176 49.53 41.72 17.05
C PHE A 176 50.88 41.60 16.33
N ALA A 177 50.93 41.79 15.00
CA ALA A 177 52.18 41.71 14.24
C ALA A 177 53.21 42.78 14.63
N GLY A 178 52.75 43.91 15.19
CA GLY A 178 53.59 45.02 15.67
C GLY A 178 53.86 45.00 17.18
N LEU A 179 53.34 44.00 17.91
CA LEU A 179 53.38 43.95 19.37
C LEU A 179 54.55 43.07 19.88
N GLU A 180 55.06 43.36 21.08
CA GLU A 180 56.06 42.51 21.74
C GLU A 180 55.42 41.21 22.27
N ALA A 181 56.19 40.12 22.31
CA ALA A 181 55.68 38.79 22.63
C ALA A 181 55.11 38.68 24.06
N GLU A 182 55.63 39.46 25.00
CA GLU A 182 55.14 39.53 26.39
C GLU A 182 53.77 40.21 26.46
N GLN A 183 53.61 41.36 25.79
CA GLN A 183 52.33 42.07 25.74
C GLN A 183 51.25 41.25 25.02
N ALA A 184 51.64 40.53 23.96
CA ALA A 184 50.73 39.66 23.22
C ALA A 184 50.23 38.49 24.07
N ALA A 185 51.09 37.94 24.93
CA ALA A 185 50.73 36.90 25.88
C ALA A 185 49.71 37.40 26.92
N ASP A 186 49.88 38.62 27.44
CA ASP A 186 48.94 39.23 28.38
C ASP A 186 47.55 39.46 27.74
N TYR A 187 47.48 39.97 26.51
CA TYR A 187 46.20 40.12 25.81
C TYR A 187 45.54 38.78 25.49
N LEU A 188 46.30 37.76 25.11
CA LEU A 188 45.74 36.42 24.91
C LEU A 188 45.20 35.80 26.20
N LYS A 189 45.86 36.07 27.34
CA LYS A 189 45.37 35.69 28.65
C LYS A 189 44.05 36.38 28.99
N GLU A 190 43.91 37.68 28.67
CA GLU A 190 42.65 38.39 28.82
C GLU A 190 41.56 37.83 27.89
N PHE A 191 41.88 37.50 26.64
CA PHE A 191 40.92 36.88 25.72
C PHE A 191 40.46 35.50 26.20
N ALA A 192 41.39 34.70 26.73
CA ALA A 192 41.10 33.39 27.31
C ALA A 192 40.19 33.51 28.55
N ASN A 193 40.53 34.41 29.48
CA ASN A 193 39.76 34.64 30.71
C ASN A 193 38.36 35.21 30.44
N ASN A 194 38.20 35.98 29.35
CA ASN A 194 36.91 36.49 28.90
C ASN A 194 36.05 35.45 28.14
N GLY A 195 36.45 34.18 28.15
CA GLY A 195 35.71 33.08 27.52
C GLY A 195 35.86 33.00 26.00
N LYS A 196 36.78 33.79 25.40
CA LYS A 196 37.05 33.78 23.95
C LYS A 196 38.26 32.89 23.60
N LEU A 197 38.34 31.71 24.22
CA LEU A 197 39.42 30.73 23.98
C LEU A 197 39.50 30.29 22.51
N ALA A 198 38.36 30.06 21.85
CA ALA A 198 38.31 29.69 20.43
C ALA A 198 38.81 30.82 19.50
N PHE A 199 38.54 32.07 19.85
CA PHE A 199 39.04 33.24 19.11
C PHE A 199 40.56 33.37 19.28
N ALA A 200 41.07 33.25 20.52
CA ALA A 200 42.50 33.26 20.81
C ALA A 200 43.25 32.12 20.09
N ALA A 201 42.67 30.91 20.06
CA ALA A 201 43.20 29.78 19.30
C ALA A 201 43.22 30.07 17.79
N SER A 202 42.13 30.59 17.22
CA SER A 202 42.08 30.95 15.79
C SER A 202 43.06 32.06 15.40
N LEU A 203 43.30 33.01 16.32
CA LEU A 203 44.27 34.08 16.17
C LEU A 203 45.71 33.52 16.15
N LEU A 204 46.04 32.65 17.11
CA LEU A 204 47.31 31.94 17.15
C LEU A 204 47.52 31.03 15.94
N GLN A 205 46.46 30.44 15.39
CA GLN A 205 46.53 29.59 14.19
C GLN A 205 46.94 30.37 12.94
N LYS A 206 46.46 31.61 12.80
CA LYS A 206 46.78 32.47 11.65
C LYS A 206 48.13 33.16 11.79
N MET A 207 48.82 33.07 12.92
CA MET A 207 50.14 33.65 13.15
C MET A 207 51.28 32.75 12.65
N PRO A 208 52.43 33.33 12.26
CA PRO A 208 53.61 32.54 11.89
C PRO A 208 54.17 31.78 13.10
N ASP A 209 54.62 30.54 12.88
CA ASP A 209 55.04 29.60 13.94
C ASP A 209 56.10 30.17 14.89
N ARG A 210 56.98 31.05 14.39
CA ARG A 210 58.01 31.72 15.20
C ARG A 210 57.43 32.70 16.23
N GLN A 211 56.37 33.43 15.88
CA GLN A 211 55.70 34.37 16.80
C GLN A 211 54.83 33.59 17.78
N LYS A 212 54.11 32.58 17.29
CA LYS A 212 53.32 31.66 18.12
C LYS A 212 54.18 31.03 19.22
N ALA A 213 55.34 30.47 18.87
CA ALA A 213 56.24 29.86 19.86
C ALA A 213 56.73 30.87 20.92
N LYS A 214 57.11 32.09 20.50
CA LYS A 214 57.57 33.14 21.43
C LYS A 214 56.47 33.62 22.37
N ILE A 215 55.23 33.74 21.88
CA ILE A 215 54.07 34.16 22.68
C ILE A 215 53.65 33.05 23.64
N LEU A 216 53.71 31.79 23.21
CA LEU A 216 53.46 30.63 24.07
C LEU A 216 54.54 30.47 25.15
N GLU A 217 55.81 30.77 24.83
CA GLU A 217 56.93 30.76 25.78
C GLU A 217 56.83 31.91 26.80
N ALA A 218 56.35 33.07 26.38
CA ALA A 218 56.11 34.22 27.26
C ALA A 218 54.85 34.07 28.14
N MET A 219 53.96 33.10 27.87
CA MET A 219 52.80 32.84 28.71
C MET A 219 53.20 32.14 30.01
N SER A 220 52.92 32.80 31.14
CA SER A 220 53.23 32.34 32.50
C SER A 220 52.30 31.26 33.05
N ASP A 221 51.21 30.92 32.34
CA ASP A 221 50.22 29.94 32.80
C ASP A 221 50.20 28.68 31.90
N PRO A 222 50.80 27.57 32.36
CA PRO A 222 50.92 26.35 31.55
C PRO A 222 49.57 25.68 31.27
N ILE A 223 48.55 25.89 32.11
CA ILE A 223 47.23 25.26 31.95
C ILE A 223 46.46 25.93 30.81
N LEU A 224 46.51 27.26 30.71
CA LEU A 224 45.90 28.01 29.63
C LEU A 224 46.59 27.75 28.28
N VAL A 225 47.91 27.57 28.29
CA VAL A 225 48.67 27.19 27.09
C VAL A 225 48.23 25.82 26.57
N ASP A 226 48.07 24.84 27.45
CA ASP A 226 47.61 23.50 27.08
C ASP A 226 46.18 23.54 26.51
N GLN A 227 45.28 24.31 27.14
CA GLN A 227 43.93 24.54 26.64
C GLN A 227 43.88 25.24 25.27
N LEU A 228 44.79 26.19 25.01
CA LEU A 228 44.91 26.85 23.71
C LEU A 228 45.47 25.91 22.64
N ILE A 229 46.43 25.04 23.00
CA ILE A 229 46.99 24.02 22.10
C ILE A 229 45.93 22.94 21.78
N ASP A 230 45.15 22.51 22.76
CA ASP A 230 44.02 21.61 22.57
C ASP A 230 42.94 22.25 21.69
N ALA A 231 42.58 23.51 21.95
CA ALA A 231 41.63 24.25 21.10
C ALA A 231 42.16 24.47 19.67
N LEU A 232 43.47 24.58 19.47
CA LEU A 232 44.14 24.67 18.17
C LEU A 232 44.09 23.34 17.40
N THR A 233 44.10 22.20 18.08
CA THR A 233 44.13 20.87 17.47
C THR A 233 42.73 20.30 17.21
N ILE A 234 41.71 20.75 17.96
CA ILE A 234 40.30 20.48 17.69
C ILE A 234 39.87 21.30 16.46
N ARG A 235 40.14 20.76 15.26
CA ARG A 235 39.61 21.33 14.00
C ARG A 235 38.09 21.51 14.11
N PRO A 236 37.52 22.63 13.65
CA PRO A 236 36.12 22.62 13.27
C PRO A 236 35.99 21.59 12.14
N LYS A 237 35.27 20.49 12.41
CA LYS A 237 34.90 19.52 11.38
C LYS A 237 34.07 20.29 10.36
N LYS A 238 34.67 20.60 9.19
CA LYS A 238 33.91 20.90 7.98
C LYS A 238 32.91 19.76 7.78
N LYS A 239 31.63 20.05 7.96
CA LYS A 239 30.55 19.27 7.38
C LYS A 239 30.32 19.77 5.96
#